data_AF-A0A3N5FH92-F1
#
_entry.id   AF-A0A3N5FH92-F1
#
_cell.length_a   1.000
_cell.length_b   1.000
_cell.length_c   1.000
_cell.angle_alpha   90.00
_cell.angle_beta   90.00
_cell.angle_gamma   90.00
#
_symmetry.space_group_name_H-M   'P 1'
#
loop_
_entity.id
_entity.type
_entity.pdbx_description
1 polymer ?
#
loop_
_entity_poly.entity_id
_entity_poly.type
_entity_poly.pdbx_seq_one_letter_code
_entity_poly.pdbx_strand_id
1 'polypeptide(L)'
;MKLKIIFIIALIFLIAGCEYETSLTDEHVIPVDKAVLGLWEAIPEKTGDSGSKEKMMVLKYTDTEYLIHYPTGDEGFYFRGYPIRIGEISCVQIRLIGDSKGGIKTADRKYHVISYQFVKGELEIKTLNTDMVDKNIIDRNKLKKAFLKNKNKGELFINPVGFKKV
;
A
#
# COMPACT_ATOMS: atom_id res chain seq x y z
N MET A 1 -18.69 20.86 18.14
CA MET A 1 -17.72 19.75 18.08
C MET A 1 -18.36 18.44 17.58
N LYS A 2 -18.95 18.41 16.37
CA LYS A 2 -19.50 17.16 15.78
C LYS A 2 -19.11 16.93 14.31
N LEU A 3 -18.32 17.83 13.72
CA LEU A 3 -17.97 17.79 12.29
C LEU A 3 -16.63 17.09 11.98
N LYS A 4 -15.78 16.86 12.99
CA LYS A 4 -14.48 16.18 12.81
C LYS A 4 -14.56 14.65 12.75
N ILE A 5 -15.65 14.05 13.26
CA ILE A 5 -15.77 12.58 13.33
C ILE A 5 -16.20 11.98 11.97
N ILE A 6 -16.87 12.75 11.12
CA ILE A 6 -17.35 12.25 9.82
C ILE A 6 -16.20 12.08 8.80
N PHE A 7 -15.14 12.90 8.90
CA PHE A 7 -14.00 12.83 7.98
C PHE A 7 -13.08 11.62 8.22
N ILE A 8 -12.99 11.14 9.47
CA ILE A 8 -12.13 10.00 9.83
C ILE A 8 -12.71 8.67 9.31
N ILE A 9 -14.03 8.57 9.20
CA ILE A 9 -14.71 7.38 8.68
C ILE A 9 -14.48 7.23 7.17
N ALA A 10 -14.41 8.34 6.41
CA ALA A 10 -14.21 8.30 4.96
C ALA A 10 -12.81 7.78 4.55
N LEU A 11 -11.78 8.06 5.35
CA LEU A 11 -10.41 7.61 5.07
C LEU A 11 -10.21 6.11 5.35
N ILE A 12 -10.90 5.56 6.37
CA ILE A 12 -10.93 4.12 6.65
C ILE A 12 -11.59 3.34 5.50
N PHE A 13 -12.61 3.91 4.84
CA PHE A 13 -13.27 3.28 3.69
C PHE A 13 -12.42 3.27 2.40
N LEU A 14 -11.45 4.18 2.25
CA LEU A 14 -10.55 4.20 1.08
C LEU A 14 -9.52 3.07 1.11
N ILE A 15 -9.12 2.61 2.30
CA ILE A 15 -8.21 1.46 2.46
C ILE A 15 -8.98 0.13 2.48
N ALA A 16 -10.16 0.08 3.11
CA ALA A 16 -11.04 -1.10 3.14
C ALA A 16 -11.53 -1.58 1.74
N GLY A 17 -11.36 -0.73 0.72
CA GLY A 17 -11.61 -1.05 -0.68
C GLY A 17 -10.57 -1.97 -1.29
N CYS A 18 -9.28 -1.79 -0.95
CA CYS A 18 -8.12 -2.37 -1.66
C CYS A 18 -7.39 -3.44 -0.84
N GLU A 19 -8.16 -4.29 -0.15
CA GLU A 19 -7.66 -5.25 0.84
C GLU A 19 -7.99 -6.69 0.44
N TYR A 20 -7.02 -7.59 0.54
CA TYR A 20 -7.13 -9.01 0.26
C TYR A 20 -6.93 -9.83 1.53
N GLU A 21 -7.65 -10.95 1.64
CA GLU A 21 -7.46 -11.94 2.72
C GLU A 21 -6.16 -12.76 2.55
N THR A 22 -5.65 -12.83 1.32
CA THR A 22 -4.48 -13.63 0.97
C THR A 22 -3.48 -12.81 0.15
N SER A 23 -2.23 -13.24 0.19
CA SER A 23 -1.12 -12.69 -0.60
C SER A 23 -1.10 -13.26 -2.01
N LEU A 24 -0.49 -12.56 -2.96
CA LEU A 24 -0.18 -13.10 -4.30
C LEU A 24 0.92 -14.17 -4.25
N THR A 25 1.80 -14.11 -3.24
CA THR A 25 2.87 -15.08 -2.96
C THR A 25 3.30 -14.93 -1.50
N ASP A 26 3.83 -16.00 -0.90
CA ASP A 26 4.50 -15.94 0.42
C ASP A 26 6.04 -15.91 0.29
N GLU A 27 6.55 -15.84 -0.93
CA GLU A 27 7.99 -15.82 -1.19
C GLU A 27 8.55 -14.41 -1.04
N HIS A 28 9.46 -14.24 -0.07
CA HIS A 28 10.10 -12.96 0.24
C HIS A 28 11.58 -13.02 -0.16
N VAL A 29 11.85 -13.27 -1.44
CA VAL A 29 13.21 -13.55 -1.95
C VAL A 29 13.83 -12.39 -2.72
N ILE A 30 13.05 -11.37 -3.06
CA ILE A 30 13.52 -10.22 -3.84
C ILE A 30 14.10 -9.17 -2.88
N PRO A 31 15.35 -8.71 -3.08
CA PRO A 31 15.93 -7.67 -2.25
C PRO A 31 15.13 -6.38 -2.29
N VAL A 32 15.11 -5.66 -1.17
CA VAL A 32 14.50 -4.33 -1.10
C VAL A 32 15.15 -3.34 -2.07
N ASP A 33 14.33 -2.52 -2.72
CA ASP A 33 14.78 -1.36 -3.47
C ASP A 33 15.15 -0.23 -2.51
N LYS A 34 16.46 0.04 -2.44
CA LYS A 34 17.02 1.06 -1.56
C LYS A 34 16.53 2.47 -1.91
N ALA A 35 16.09 2.72 -3.14
CA ALA A 35 15.61 4.04 -3.56
C ALA A 35 14.33 4.45 -2.80
N VAL A 36 13.48 3.48 -2.45
CA VAL A 36 12.21 3.68 -1.74
C VAL A 36 12.42 3.95 -0.25
N LEU A 37 13.58 3.62 0.31
CA LEU A 37 13.86 3.84 1.73
C LEU A 37 13.95 5.33 2.08
N GLY A 38 13.43 5.71 3.24
CA GLY A 38 13.52 7.06 3.78
C GLY A 38 12.16 7.62 4.22
N LEU A 39 12.19 8.92 4.51
CA LEU A 39 11.00 9.69 4.84
C LEU A 39 10.44 10.37 3.59
N TRP A 40 9.14 10.25 3.41
CA TRP A 40 8.40 10.75 2.27
C TRP A 40 7.27 11.64 2.75
N GLU A 41 7.03 12.77 2.07
CA GLU A 41 5.95 13.70 2.33
C GLU A 41 4.96 13.66 1.16
N ALA A 42 3.68 13.44 1.45
CA ALA A 42 2.62 13.43 0.44
C ALA A 42 2.57 14.77 -0.30
N ILE A 43 2.43 14.70 -1.62
CA ILE A 43 2.23 15.86 -2.47
C ILE A 43 0.72 16.12 -2.50
N PRO A 44 0.24 17.29 -2.02
CA PRO A 44 -1.18 17.60 -2.02
C PRO A 44 -1.75 17.49 -3.44
N GLU A 45 -2.86 16.79 -3.60
CA GLU A 45 -3.61 16.87 -4.85
C GLU A 45 -4.08 18.31 -5.07
N LYS A 46 -4.12 18.76 -6.33
CA LYS A 46 -4.49 20.13 -6.71
C LYS A 46 -5.89 20.55 -6.25
N THR A 47 -6.70 19.62 -5.75
CA THR A 47 -8.06 19.84 -5.23
C THR A 47 -8.06 20.12 -3.74
N GLY A 48 -7.52 21.29 -3.35
CA GLY A 48 -8.06 22.13 -2.29
C GLY A 48 -8.08 21.65 -0.83
N ASP A 49 -7.59 20.46 -0.50
CA ASP A 49 -7.56 20.03 0.90
C ASP A 49 -6.27 20.51 1.57
N SER A 50 -6.41 21.45 2.51
CA SER A 50 -5.33 22.03 3.32
C SER A 50 -4.96 21.16 4.51
N GLY A 51 -5.34 19.88 4.48
CA GLY A 51 -5.04 18.88 5.49
C GLY A 51 -3.55 18.55 5.52
N SER A 52 -3.01 18.38 6.72
CA SER A 52 -1.59 18.11 7.04
C SER A 52 -0.85 17.32 5.96
N LYS A 53 0.37 17.77 5.64
CA LYS A 53 1.36 17.03 4.83
C LYS A 53 1.65 15.67 5.46
N GLU A 54 0.85 14.67 5.12
CA GLU A 54 1.02 13.32 5.62
C GLU A 54 2.41 12.81 5.23
N LYS A 55 3.07 12.13 6.15
CA LYS A 55 4.38 11.56 5.90
C LYS A 55 4.32 10.05 5.97
N MET A 56 5.13 9.41 5.15
CA MET A 56 5.34 7.97 5.13
C MET A 56 6.81 7.71 5.44
N MET A 57 7.09 6.86 6.42
CA MET A 57 8.44 6.36 6.66
C MET A 57 8.56 4.95 6.11
N VAL A 58 9.55 4.72 5.25
CA VAL A 58 9.88 3.40 4.72
C VAL A 58 11.29 3.01 5.19
N LEU A 59 11.36 1.98 6.03
CA LEU A 59 12.59 1.46 6.59
C LEU A 59 12.88 0.07 6.04
N LYS A 60 14.17 -0.28 6.02
CA LYS A 60 14.59 -1.66 5.79
C LYS A 60 14.26 -2.48 7.04
N TYR A 61 13.44 -3.53 6.88
CA TYR A 61 13.12 -4.47 7.96
C TYR A 61 14.05 -5.70 7.91
N THR A 62 14.24 -6.27 6.72
CA THR A 62 15.22 -7.32 6.41
C THR A 62 15.86 -7.02 5.05
N ASP A 63 16.69 -7.93 4.53
CA ASP A 63 17.22 -7.77 3.16
C ASP A 63 16.14 -7.81 2.07
N THR A 64 14.97 -8.39 2.36
CA THR A 64 13.88 -8.60 1.40
C THR A 64 12.56 -7.97 1.81
N GLU A 65 12.53 -7.25 2.94
CA GLU A 65 11.31 -6.66 3.48
C GLU A 65 11.47 -5.22 3.98
N TYR A 66 10.40 -4.45 3.81
CA TYR A 66 10.22 -3.11 4.33
C TYR A 66 9.40 -3.13 5.63
N LEU A 67 9.69 -2.18 6.52
CA LEU A 67 8.78 -1.72 7.56
C LEU A 67 8.28 -0.34 7.12
N ILE A 68 6.96 -0.19 7.02
CA ILE A 68 6.32 1.04 6.54
C ILE A 68 5.47 1.59 7.68
N HIS A 69 5.60 2.87 7.98
CA HIS A 69 4.77 3.60 8.93
C HIS A 69 4.06 4.74 8.20
N TYR A 70 2.73 4.65 8.09
CA TYR A 70 1.91 5.62 7.35
C TYR A 70 0.48 5.74 7.90
N PRO A 71 -0.04 6.96 8.07
CA PRO A 71 0.73 8.20 8.18
C PRO A 71 1.68 8.12 9.39
N THR A 72 2.81 8.83 9.39
CA THR A 72 3.65 8.88 10.59
C THR A 72 2.97 9.68 11.70
N GLY A 73 2.99 9.19 12.93
CA GLY A 73 2.51 9.91 14.11
C GLY A 73 1.67 9.02 15.02
N ASP A 74 0.93 9.63 15.93
CA ASP A 74 0.19 8.93 16.98
C ASP A 74 -1.06 8.19 16.48
N GLU A 75 -1.45 8.37 15.22
CA GLU A 75 -2.57 7.68 14.57
C GLU A 75 -2.09 6.81 13.39
N GLY A 76 -0.77 6.52 13.34
CA GLY A 76 -0.15 5.82 12.23
C GLY A 76 -0.33 4.31 12.25
N PHE A 77 -0.34 3.73 11.05
CA PHE A 77 -0.37 2.28 10.85
C PHE A 77 1.01 1.76 10.49
N TYR A 78 1.31 0.53 10.92
CA TYR A 78 2.53 -0.18 10.61
C TYR A 78 2.23 -1.32 9.64
N PHE A 79 3.00 -1.39 8.56
CA PHE A 79 2.91 -2.43 7.56
C PHE A 79 4.26 -3.12 7.39
N ARG A 80 4.21 -4.42 7.07
CA ARG A 80 5.33 -5.10 6.44
C ARG A 80 5.09 -5.17 4.95
N GLY A 81 6.10 -4.82 4.17
CA GLY A 81 6.07 -4.91 2.71
C GLY A 81 7.18 -5.77 2.18
N TYR A 82 6.99 -6.42 1.04
CA TYR A 82 8.07 -7.13 0.34
C TYR A 82 7.88 -7.03 -1.18
N PRO A 83 8.96 -6.82 -1.95
CA PRO A 83 8.86 -6.83 -3.40
C PRO A 83 8.47 -8.22 -3.90
N ILE A 84 7.56 -8.26 -4.86
CA ILE A 84 7.09 -9.48 -5.52
C ILE A 84 7.15 -9.32 -7.03
N ARG A 85 7.26 -10.44 -7.74
CA ARG A 85 7.14 -10.50 -9.19
C ARG A 85 6.15 -11.56 -9.61
N ILE A 86 5.06 -11.15 -10.25
CA ILE A 86 4.00 -12.05 -10.72
C ILE A 86 3.95 -11.96 -12.25
N GLY A 87 4.44 -13.01 -12.92
CA GLY A 87 4.71 -12.96 -14.35
C GLY A 87 5.82 -11.96 -14.64
N GLU A 88 5.51 -10.91 -15.40
CA GLU A 88 6.45 -9.85 -15.78
C GLU A 88 6.23 -8.57 -14.96
N ILE A 89 5.28 -8.56 -14.02
CA ILE A 89 4.95 -7.38 -13.23
C ILE A 89 5.67 -7.41 -11.90
N SER A 90 6.50 -6.40 -11.67
CA SER A 90 7.10 -6.09 -10.37
C SER A 90 6.17 -5.18 -9.58
N CYS A 91 5.87 -5.55 -8.34
CA CYS A 91 5.04 -4.78 -7.42
C CYS A 91 5.45 -5.10 -5.98
N VAL A 92 4.75 -4.55 -4.99
CA VAL A 92 5.01 -4.78 -3.57
C VAL A 92 3.74 -5.35 -2.94
N GLN A 93 3.90 -6.47 -2.24
CA GLN A 93 2.87 -6.97 -1.34
C GLN A 93 3.08 -6.29 0.01
N ILE A 94 2.05 -5.65 0.54
CA ILE A 94 2.06 -5.06 1.89
C ILE A 94 0.99 -5.70 2.77
N ARG A 95 1.24 -5.74 4.07
CA ARG A 95 0.33 -6.29 5.07
C ARG A 95 0.32 -5.41 6.31
N LEU A 96 -0.88 -5.09 6.81
CA LEU A 96 -1.04 -4.40 8.08
C LEU A 96 -0.57 -5.31 9.23
N ILE A 97 0.27 -4.78 10.12
CA ILE A 97 0.81 -5.51 11.28
C ILE A 97 0.46 -4.87 12.63
N GLY A 98 0.13 -3.57 12.64
CA GLY A 98 -0.20 -2.85 13.86
C GLY A 98 -0.60 -1.40 13.61
N ASP A 99 -0.93 -0.71 14.70
CA ASP A 99 -1.18 0.72 14.77
C ASP A 99 -0.38 1.33 15.95
N SER A 100 -0.64 2.59 16.27
CA SER A 100 0.00 3.29 17.40
C SER A 100 -0.28 2.68 18.77
N LYS A 101 -1.28 1.81 18.90
CA LYS A 101 -1.65 1.10 20.15
C LYS A 101 -1.01 -0.29 20.22
N GLY A 102 -0.34 -0.73 19.16
CA GLY A 102 0.41 -1.98 19.11
C GLY A 102 -0.09 -2.93 18.02
N GLY A 103 0.01 -4.23 18.28
CA GLY A 103 -0.37 -5.26 17.29
C GLY A 103 -1.88 -5.36 17.09
N ILE A 104 -2.30 -5.53 15.83
CA ILE A 104 -3.70 -5.83 15.48
C ILE A 104 -3.98 -7.33 15.41
N LYS A 105 -5.26 -7.71 15.53
CA LYS A 105 -5.71 -9.10 15.46
C LYS A 105 -5.39 -9.69 14.09
N THR A 106 -5.09 -10.99 14.04
CA THR A 106 -4.72 -11.68 12.79
C THR A 106 -5.77 -11.55 11.69
N ALA A 107 -7.06 -11.58 12.04
CA ALA A 107 -8.17 -11.44 11.09
C ALA A 107 -8.23 -10.05 10.42
N ASP A 108 -7.64 -9.04 11.05
CA ASP A 108 -7.59 -7.66 10.56
C ASP A 108 -6.32 -7.39 9.74
N ARG A 109 -5.38 -8.35 9.66
CA ARG A 109 -4.11 -8.22 8.93
C ARG A 109 -4.30 -8.49 7.44
N LYS A 110 -5.06 -7.61 6.79
CA LYS A 110 -5.28 -7.64 5.35
C LYS A 110 -4.02 -7.32 4.58
N TYR A 111 -4.02 -7.84 3.36
CA TYR A 111 -2.96 -7.64 2.38
C TYR A 111 -3.38 -6.57 1.37
N HIS A 112 -2.46 -5.72 0.94
CA HIS A 112 -2.64 -4.88 -0.23
C HIS A 112 -1.51 -5.14 -1.22
N VAL A 113 -1.77 -4.85 -2.49
CA VAL A 113 -0.78 -4.95 -3.55
C VAL A 113 -0.63 -3.56 -4.14
N ILE A 114 0.58 -3.04 -4.17
CA ILE A 114 0.89 -1.70 -4.68
C ILE A 114 1.94 -1.78 -5.79
N SER A 115 1.85 -0.89 -6.77
CA SER A 115 2.94 -0.59 -7.69
C SER A 115 3.53 0.77 -7.33
N TYR A 116 4.80 0.99 -7.62
CA TYR A 116 5.40 2.31 -7.52
C TYR A 116 6.29 2.61 -8.72
N GLN A 117 6.51 3.90 -8.95
CA GLN A 117 7.47 4.40 -9.91
C GLN A 117 8.04 5.74 -9.46
N PHE A 118 9.23 6.09 -9.97
CA PHE A 118 9.81 7.41 -9.76
C PHE A 118 9.56 8.30 -10.99
N VAL A 119 8.85 9.41 -10.80
CA VAL A 119 8.59 10.40 -11.86
C VAL A 119 9.18 11.72 -11.41
N LYS A 120 10.20 12.21 -12.12
CA LYS A 120 10.92 13.47 -11.78
C LYS A 120 11.43 13.54 -10.33
N GLY A 121 11.83 12.39 -9.76
CA GLY A 121 12.32 12.29 -8.39
C GLY A 121 11.23 12.16 -7.32
N GLU A 122 9.96 12.18 -7.71
CA GLU A 122 8.81 11.92 -6.84
C GLU A 122 8.44 10.43 -6.90
N LEU A 123 8.08 9.85 -5.77
CA LEU A 123 7.57 8.50 -5.66
C LEU A 123 6.05 8.52 -5.90
N GLU A 124 5.61 7.93 -7.00
CA GLU A 124 4.19 7.68 -7.25
C GLU A 124 3.86 6.25 -6.83
N ILE A 125 2.83 6.07 -6.00
CA ILE A 125 2.30 4.77 -5.58
C ILE A 125 0.88 4.62 -6.11
N LYS A 126 0.54 3.43 -6.59
CA LYS A 126 -0.82 3.05 -7.02
C LYS A 126 -1.23 1.74 -6.37
N THR A 127 -2.50 1.58 -6.09
CA THR A 127 -3.07 0.36 -5.50
C THR A 127 -3.64 -0.56 -6.58
N LEU A 128 -3.61 -1.87 -6.35
CA LEU A 128 -4.23 -2.85 -7.23
C LEU A 128 -5.74 -2.60 -7.33
N ASN A 129 -6.26 -2.62 -8.55
CA ASN A 129 -7.65 -2.35 -8.86
C ASN A 129 -8.55 -3.54 -8.48
N THR A 130 -9.34 -3.38 -7.42
CA THR A 130 -10.22 -4.45 -6.91
C THR A 130 -11.45 -4.70 -7.76
N ASP A 131 -11.83 -3.77 -8.64
CA ASP A 131 -12.90 -3.98 -9.62
C ASP A 131 -12.44 -4.93 -10.74
N MET A 132 -11.13 -5.04 -10.95
CA MET A 132 -10.54 -5.95 -11.93
C MET A 132 -10.05 -7.26 -11.32
N VAL A 133 -9.54 -7.19 -10.09
CA VAL A 133 -9.01 -8.32 -9.33
C VAL A 133 -9.80 -8.40 -8.03
N ASP A 134 -10.89 -9.18 -8.07
CA ASP A 134 -11.86 -9.30 -6.98
C ASP A 134 -11.18 -9.56 -5.63
N LYS A 135 -11.45 -8.68 -4.67
CA LYS A 135 -10.90 -8.71 -3.32
C LYS A 135 -11.43 -9.86 -2.45
N ASN A 136 -12.55 -10.46 -2.83
CA ASN A 136 -13.15 -11.59 -2.13
C ASN A 136 -12.46 -12.93 -2.46
N ILE A 137 -11.46 -12.92 -3.34
CA ILE A 137 -10.68 -14.12 -3.66
C ILE A 137 -9.75 -14.44 -2.48
N ILE A 138 -10.13 -15.45 -1.70
CA ILE A 138 -9.34 -15.94 -0.56
C ILE A 138 -8.29 -17.00 -0.95
N ASP A 139 -8.43 -17.61 -2.13
CA ASP A 139 -7.49 -18.61 -2.63
C ASP A 139 -6.36 -17.95 -3.42
N ARG A 140 -5.12 -18.16 -2.98
CA ARG A 140 -3.93 -17.54 -3.58
C ARG A 140 -3.77 -17.87 -5.06
N ASN A 141 -4.01 -19.11 -5.47
CA ASN A 141 -3.82 -19.51 -6.87
C ASN A 141 -4.86 -18.84 -7.77
N LYS A 142 -6.12 -18.73 -7.32
CA LYS A 142 -7.16 -17.96 -7.98
C LYS A 142 -6.81 -16.48 -8.03
N LEU A 143 -6.28 -15.91 -6.94
CA LEU A 143 -5.88 -14.50 -6.90
C LEU A 143 -4.76 -14.22 -7.90
N LYS A 144 -3.71 -15.04 -7.91
CA LYS A 144 -2.60 -14.96 -8.87
C LYS A 144 -3.08 -15.11 -10.31
N LYS A 145 -4.02 -16.03 -10.57
CA LYS A 145 -4.62 -16.21 -11.90
C LYS A 145 -5.45 -14.99 -12.34
N ALA A 146 -6.24 -14.41 -11.43
CA ALA A 146 -7.02 -13.20 -11.70
C ALA A 146 -6.11 -11.99 -11.97
N PHE A 147 -5.04 -11.83 -11.20
CA PHE A 147 -4.00 -10.84 -11.45
C PHE A 147 -3.38 -11.01 -12.85
N LEU A 148 -2.90 -12.22 -13.18
CA LEU A 148 -2.28 -12.51 -14.47
C LEU A 148 -3.22 -12.33 -15.66
N LYS A 149 -4.52 -12.61 -15.50
CA LYS A 149 -5.54 -12.38 -16.54
C LYS A 149 -5.65 -10.89 -16.92
N ASN A 150 -5.37 -9.99 -15.99
CA ASN A 150 -5.48 -8.54 -16.19
C ASN A 150 -4.11 -7.85 -16.38
N LYS A 151 -3.00 -8.60 -16.44
CA LYS A 151 -1.62 -8.05 -16.40
C LYS A 151 -1.32 -6.95 -17.44
N ASN A 152 -1.93 -7.03 -18.62
CA ASN A 152 -1.66 -6.10 -19.73
C ASN A 152 -2.62 -4.90 -19.78
N LYS A 153 -3.53 -4.78 -18.81
CA LYS A 153 -4.50 -3.70 -18.79
C LYS A 153 -3.91 -2.50 -18.02
N GLY A 154 -3.91 -1.33 -18.64
CA GLY A 154 -3.30 -0.12 -18.06
C GLY A 154 -3.94 0.34 -16.74
N GLU A 155 -5.18 -0.11 -16.47
CA GLU A 155 -5.94 0.22 -15.26
C GLU A 155 -5.75 -0.81 -14.12
N LEU A 156 -4.81 -1.77 -14.26
CA LEU A 156 -4.53 -2.77 -13.23
C LEU A 156 -4.16 -2.13 -11.89
N PHE A 157 -3.43 -1.02 -11.93
CA PHE A 157 -3.10 -0.21 -10.75
C PHE A 157 -3.72 1.18 -10.89
N ILE A 158 -4.45 1.62 -9.86
CA ILE A 158 -5.25 2.86 -9.84
C ILE A 158 -4.90 3.71 -8.62
N ASN A 159 -5.59 4.85 -8.47
CA ASN A 159 -5.47 5.77 -7.34
C ASN A 159 -4.02 6.23 -7.08
N PRO A 160 -3.41 6.95 -8.04
CA PRO A 160 -2.04 7.44 -7.89
C PRO A 160 -1.94 8.41 -6.72
N VAL A 161 -0.98 8.17 -5.82
CA VAL A 161 -0.61 9.08 -4.74
C VAL A 161 0.87 9.43 -4.89
N GLY A 162 1.18 10.72 -4.96
CA GLY A 162 2.54 11.23 -5.11
C GLY A 162 3.19 11.59 -3.77
N PHE A 163 4.47 11.28 -3.64
CA PHE A 163 5.29 11.64 -2.50
C PHE A 163 6.62 12.23 -2.95
N LYS A 164 7.10 13.24 -2.22
CA LYS A 164 8.46 13.75 -2.36
C LYS A 164 9.32 13.28 -1.19
N LYS A 165 10.60 13.04 -1.46
CA LYS A 165 11.55 12.68 -0.41
C LYS A 165 11.81 13.89 0.49
N VAL A 166 11.93 13.67 1.80
CA VAL A 166 12.29 14.68 2.81
C VAL A 166 13.79 14.71 3.01
#